data_AF-A0A2W4DKX6-F1
#
_entry.id   AF-A0A2W4DKX6-F1
#
_cell.length_a   1.000
_cell.length_b   1.000
_cell.length_c   1.000
_cell.angle_alpha   90.00
_cell.angle_beta   90.00
_cell.angle_gamma   90.00
#
_symmetry.space_group_name_H-M   'P 1'
#
loop_
_entity.id
_entity.type
_entity.pdbx_description
1 polymer ?
#
loop_
_entity_poly.entity_id
_entity_poly.type
_entity_poly.pdbx_seq_one_letter_code
_entity_poly.pdbx_strand_id
1 'polypeptide(L)'
;MTSELDQAMTQFVQTAAMHVLEFDADAREECLSGLHESWVDIGKQSGMDDAAAHEHADMLVDFTRDMVSAIELSGGAVGGSA
;
A
#
# COMPACT_ATOMS: atom_id res chain seq x y z
N MET A 1 15.21 15.85 11.27
CA MET A 1 15.17 14.38 11.43
C MET A 1 13.90 13.74 10.84
N THR A 2 12.99 14.50 10.22
CA THR A 2 11.73 13.96 9.65
C THR A 2 11.88 13.41 8.23
N SER A 3 12.78 13.96 7.40
CA SER A 3 12.81 13.60 5.96
C SER A 3 13.26 12.17 5.64
N GLU A 4 14.09 11.54 6.46
CA GLU A 4 14.57 10.17 6.22
C GLU A 4 13.46 9.15 6.47
N LEU A 5 12.67 9.35 7.53
CA LEU A 5 11.51 8.51 7.83
C LEU A 5 10.42 8.71 6.78
N ASP A 6 10.12 9.96 6.42
CA ASP A 6 9.12 10.26 5.39
C ASP A 6 9.51 9.64 4.03
N GLN A 7 10.80 9.67 3.68
CA GLN A 7 11.32 9.04 2.48
C GLN A 7 11.21 7.51 2.54
N ALA A 8 11.58 6.89 3.66
CA ALA A 8 11.47 5.44 3.83
C ALA A 8 10.02 4.97 3.74
N MET A 9 9.09 5.70 4.36
CA MET A 9 7.65 5.41 4.29
C MET A 9 7.11 5.58 2.88
N THR A 10 7.53 6.62 2.17
CA THR A 10 7.15 6.83 0.77
C THR A 10 7.62 5.67 -0.11
N GLN A 11 8.88 5.24 0.04
CA GLN A 11 9.43 4.11 -0.73
C GLN A 11 8.76 2.79 -0.40
N PHE A 12 8.40 2.58 0.87
CA PHE A 12 7.66 1.41 1.32
C PHE A 12 6.28 1.33 0.64
N VAL A 13 5.48 2.40 0.71
CA VAL A 13 4.15 2.47 0.09
C VAL A 13 4.26 2.33 -1.44
N GLN A 14 5.26 2.94 -2.07
CA GLN A 14 5.53 2.78 -3.51
C GLN A 14 5.80 1.34 -3.89
N THR A 15 6.59 0.64 -3.09
CA THR A 15 6.92 -0.78 -3.35
C THR A 15 5.67 -1.65 -3.21
N ALA A 16 4.86 -1.42 -2.17
CA ALA A 16 3.59 -2.12 -2.00
C ALA A 16 2.63 -1.85 -3.17
N ALA A 17 2.51 -0.60 -3.62
CA ALA A 17 1.65 -0.22 -4.74
C ALA A 17 2.08 -0.87 -6.06
N MET A 18 3.40 -0.89 -6.34
CA MET A 18 3.93 -1.58 -7.51
C MET A 18 3.64 -3.08 -7.48
N HIS A 19 3.76 -3.72 -6.30
CA HIS A 19 3.42 -5.13 -6.15
C HIS A 19 1.93 -5.40 -6.38
N VAL A 20 1.03 -4.57 -5.82
CA VAL A 20 -0.42 -4.69 -6.06
C VAL A 20 -0.75 -4.55 -7.55
N LEU A 21 -0.05 -3.69 -8.29
CA LEU A 21 -0.24 -3.52 -9.74
C LEU A 21 0.20 -4.73 -10.57
N GLU A 22 0.98 -5.67 -10.02
CA GLU A 22 1.33 -6.93 -10.69
C GLU A 22 0.14 -7.90 -10.76
N PHE A 23 -0.90 -7.66 -9.96
CA PHE A 23 -2.12 -8.46 -9.95
C PHE A 23 -3.19 -7.89 -10.88
N ASP A 24 -3.99 -8.81 -11.44
CA ASP A 24 -5.22 -8.48 -12.15
C ASP A 24 -6.14 -7.64 -11.28
N ALA A 25 -6.87 -6.69 -11.88
CA ALA A 25 -7.73 -5.74 -11.17
C ALA A 25 -8.68 -6.43 -10.16
N ASP A 26 -9.24 -7.58 -10.53
CA ASP A 26 -10.19 -8.35 -9.69
C ASP A 26 -9.51 -9.03 -8.48
N ALA A 27 -8.19 -9.21 -8.49
CA ALA A 27 -7.40 -9.85 -7.42
C ALA A 27 -6.70 -8.85 -6.48
N ARG A 28 -6.72 -7.55 -6.81
CA ARG A 28 -5.98 -6.53 -6.04
C ARG A 28 -6.52 -6.32 -4.63
N GLU A 29 -7.82 -6.42 -4.44
CA GLU A 29 -8.41 -6.22 -3.11
C GLU A 29 -8.10 -7.37 -2.16
N GLU A 30 -7.94 -8.59 -2.69
CA GLU A 30 -7.42 -9.73 -1.94
C GLU A 30 -5.95 -9.50 -1.54
N CYS A 31 -5.13 -8.99 -2.46
CA CYS A 31 -3.74 -8.61 -2.16
C CYS A 31 -3.65 -7.54 -1.07
N LEU A 32 -4.45 -6.47 -1.17
CA LEU A 32 -4.51 -5.40 -0.16
C LEU A 32 -4.97 -5.92 1.20
N SER A 33 -5.94 -6.83 1.24
CA SER A 33 -6.39 -7.48 2.48
C SER A 33 -5.27 -8.32 3.11
N GLY A 34 -4.49 -9.05 2.30
CA GLY A 34 -3.33 -9.79 2.79
C GLY A 34 -2.18 -8.90 3.28
N LEU A 35 -1.95 -7.75 2.63
CA LEU A 35 -0.98 -6.75 3.10
C LEU A 35 -1.41 -6.15 4.44
N HIS A 36 -2.70 -5.82 4.59
CA HIS A 36 -3.26 -5.34 5.86
C HIS A 36 -2.95 -6.33 7.00
N GLU A 37 -3.32 -7.61 6.84
CA GLU A 37 -3.07 -8.64 7.87
C GLU A 37 -1.58 -8.78 8.20
N SER A 38 -0.72 -8.77 7.18
CA SER A 38 0.73 -8.82 7.36
C SER A 38 1.28 -7.63 8.14
N TRP A 39 0.75 -6.43 7.90
CA TRP A 39 1.18 -5.21 8.61
C TRP A 39 0.65 -5.15 10.03
N VAL A 40 -0.57 -5.63 10.28
CA VAL A 40 -1.09 -5.83 11.64
C VAL A 40 -0.17 -6.75 12.43
N ASP A 41 0.23 -7.88 11.85
CA ASP A 41 1.13 -8.83 12.49
C ASP A 41 2.51 -8.22 12.79
N ILE A 42 3.06 -7.43 11.86
CA ILE A 42 4.32 -6.69 12.08
C ILE A 42 4.18 -5.66 13.21
N GLY A 43 3.07 -4.91 13.25
CA GLY A 43 2.78 -3.93 14.30
C GLY A 43 2.73 -4.59 15.67
N LYS A 44 1.99 -5.70 15.79
CA LYS A 44 1.90 -6.51 17.02
C LYS A 44 3.25 -7.05 17.47
N GLN A 45 4.04 -7.59 16.54
CA GLN A 45 5.40 -8.09 16.83
C GLN A 45 6.35 -6.99 17.30
N SER A 46 6.10 -5.74 16.87
CA SER A 46 6.86 -4.55 17.28
C SER A 46 6.41 -3.98 18.63
N GLY A 47 5.40 -4.59 19.27
CA GLY A 47 4.87 -4.18 20.57
C GLY A 47 3.73 -3.17 20.52
N MET A 48 3.14 -2.91 19.35
CA MET A 48 1.89 -2.14 19.25
C MET A 48 0.74 -2.95 19.84
N ASP A 49 -0.22 -2.26 20.46
CA ASP A 49 -1.49 -2.90 20.81
C ASP A 49 -2.32 -3.20 19.55
N ASP A 50 -3.33 -4.06 19.73
CA ASP A 50 -4.16 -4.55 18.63
C ASP A 50 -4.86 -3.42 17.85
N ALA A 51 -5.41 -2.43 18.57
CA ALA A 51 -6.13 -1.33 17.95
C ALA A 51 -5.18 -0.41 17.16
N ALA A 52 -4.02 -0.08 17.74
CA ALA A 52 -3.01 0.71 17.06
C ALA A 52 -2.45 -0.01 15.83
N ALA A 53 -2.18 -1.32 15.92
CA ALA A 53 -1.68 -2.10 14.80
C ALA A 53 -2.67 -2.11 13.61
N HIS A 54 -3.95 -2.26 13.90
CA HIS A 54 -5.02 -2.15 12.89
C HIS A 54 -5.12 -0.75 12.30
N GLU A 55 -5.16 0.30 13.12
CA GLU A 55 -5.23 1.69 12.64
C GLU A 55 -4.04 2.04 11.73
N HIS A 56 -2.83 1.59 12.09
CA HIS A 56 -1.64 1.80 11.26
C HIS A 56 -1.68 1.00 9.96
N ALA A 57 -2.16 -0.24 9.98
CA ALA A 57 -2.31 -1.06 8.78
C ALA A 57 -3.36 -0.47 7.83
N ASP A 58 -4.49 0.01 8.35
CA ASP A 58 -5.53 0.71 7.57
C ASP A 58 -4.96 1.92 6.84
N MET A 59 -4.21 2.79 7.54
CA MET A 59 -3.57 3.95 6.92
C MET A 59 -2.60 3.56 5.80
N LEU A 60 -1.79 2.51 6.00
CA LEU A 60 -0.86 2.04 4.98
C LEU A 60 -1.59 1.50 3.75
N VAL A 61 -2.68 0.75 3.94
CA VAL A 61 -3.50 0.20 2.86
C VAL A 61 -4.13 1.33 2.04
N ASP A 62 -4.67 2.33 2.72
CA ASP A 62 -5.26 3.49 2.05
C ASP A 62 -4.23 4.26 1.22
N PHE A 63 -3.03 4.50 1.77
CA PHE A 63 -1.95 5.12 0.99
C PHE A 63 -1.51 4.27 -0.20
N THR A 64 -1.44 2.95 -0.04
CA THR A 64 -1.13 2.04 -1.15
C THR A 64 -2.23 2.10 -2.21
N ARG A 65 -3.51 2.10 -1.83
CA ARG A 65 -4.65 2.19 -2.75
C ARG A 65 -4.66 3.52 -3.52
N ASP A 66 -4.39 4.62 -2.84
CA ASP A 66 -4.28 5.95 -3.46
C ASP A 66 -3.12 5.99 -4.46
N MET A 67 -1.99 5.37 -4.12
CA MET A 67 -0.83 5.34 -5.00
C MET A 67 -1.03 4.44 -6.21
N VAL A 68 -1.65 3.27 -6.06
CA VAL A 68 -2.08 2.41 -7.18
C VAL A 68 -2.97 3.22 -8.13
N SER A 69 -3.99 3.88 -7.58
CA SER A 69 -4.92 4.73 -8.35
C SER A 69 -4.18 5.86 -9.09
N ALA A 70 -3.25 6.54 -8.41
CA ALA A 70 -2.44 7.59 -9.02
C ALA A 70 -1.54 7.07 -10.15
N ILE A 71 -0.93 5.89 -9.98
CA ILE A 71 -0.10 5.26 -11.00
C ILE A 71 -0.97 4.90 -12.22
N GLU A 72 -2.13 4.29 -12.02
CA GLU A 72 -3.05 3.96 -13.11
C GLU A 72 -3.55 5.19 -13.85
N LEU A 73 -3.88 6.28 -13.13
CA LEU A 73 -4.24 7.55 -13.75
C LEU A 73 -3.07 8.16 -14.53
N SER A 74 -1.83 8.03 -14.02
CA SER A 74 -0.64 8.54 -14.71
C SER A 74 -0.24 7.69 -15.93
N GLY A 75 -0.48 6.38 -15.88
CA GLY A 75 -0.35 5.44 -17.02
C GLY A 75 -1.51 5.57 -18.01
N GLY A 76 -2.65 6.11 -17.58
CA GLY A 76 -3.87 6.33 -18.34
C GLY A 76 -3.82 7.46 -19.39
N ALA A 77 -2.68 8.14 -19.56
CA ALA A 77 -2.42 8.91 -20.77
C ALA A 77 -2.10 8.03 -22.00
N VAL A 78 -1.98 6.71 -21.84
CA VAL A 78 -1.87 5.74 -22.94
C VAL A 78 -3.24 5.13 -23.23
N GLY A 79 -4.18 5.99 -23.59
CA GLY A 79 -5.33 5.59 -24.39
C GLY A 79 -4.90 5.48 -25.85
N GLY A 80 -4.87 4.27 -26.39
CA GLY A 80 -4.85 4.06 -27.85
C GLY A 80 -3.94 2.93 -28.31
N SER A 81 -4.46 1.70 -28.31
CA SER A 81 -4.15 0.68 -29.33
C SER A 81 -5.21 -0.41 -29.25
N ALA A 82 -6.33 -0.16 -29.90
CA ALA A 82 -7.14 -1.17 -30.58
C ALA A 82 -7.23 -0.75 -32.05
#